data_AF-A0A1V5UST1-F1
#
_entry.id   AF-A0A1V5UST1-F1
#
_cell.length_a   1.000
_cell.length_b   1.000
_cell.length_c   1.000
_cell.angle_alpha   90.00
_cell.angle_beta   90.00
_cell.angle_gamma   90.00
#
_symmetry.space_group_name_H-M   'P 1'
#
loop_
_entity.id
_entity.type
_entity.pdbx_description
1 polymer ?
#
loop_
_entity_poly.entity_id
_entity_poly.type
_entity_poly.pdbx_seq_one_letter_code
_entity_poly.pdbx_strand_id
1 'polypeptide(L)'
;MNLQLKSLSEAIQWTLQTFQAHPERDYDTAFELAYKGLPRPWPVIYLSEWFRTDDTTLAPPGEWTLPEIAIRDPEEARLAALAVNLMRPLAMDNPVHFGFPTGFGPGTLAASLGARVMPEFGYTPDPSFAPTLDEVLALPEPDMESGLLPAIRKQIGEFKQHFPPEFKIHLSDLQGPFNLAHAVLGTNIFYAPYDDPEKFDRFMDRVMRHWIDVHQSLRSWIGEDRLTFEDRTLPKIAECSVNLVSTEFYEEFILKHDLVSSAVFPHIHMHPCSGPHVFYATLKHLPNIASTEAGSMESRMAAGSIRVDEALAALGNRPILLNVGQELPEGKEYEFICRDIDRYASSWRMIAAYTGPNWLRKDRRKIRDLHRRVDEYFSQKYGN
;
A
#
# COMPACT_ATOMS: atom_id res chain seq x y z
N MET A 1 -22.05 -27.90 6.17
CA MET A 1 -22.03 -27.69 4.72
C MET A 1 -21.52 -26.29 4.50
N ASN A 2 -20.53 -26.09 3.62
CA ASN A 2 -20.07 -24.75 3.27
C ASN A 2 -21.20 -24.02 2.55
N LEU A 3 -21.39 -22.73 2.86
CA LEU A 3 -22.34 -21.88 2.14
C LEU A 3 -21.93 -21.85 0.66
N GLN A 4 -22.90 -22.10 -0.24
CA GLN A 4 -22.70 -22.03 -1.69
C GLN A 4 -23.45 -20.83 -2.25
N LEU A 5 -22.74 -19.96 -2.95
CA LEU A 5 -23.29 -18.80 -3.65
C LEU A 5 -23.52 -19.16 -5.11
N LYS A 6 -24.72 -18.91 -5.62
CA LYS A 6 -25.21 -19.35 -6.93
C LYS A 6 -25.39 -18.22 -7.92
N SER A 7 -25.13 -16.98 -7.52
CA SER A 7 -25.12 -15.79 -8.39
C SER A 7 -24.19 -14.71 -7.85
N LEU A 8 -23.83 -13.75 -8.71
CA LEU A 8 -23.09 -12.55 -8.33
C LEU A 8 -23.87 -11.72 -7.29
N SER A 9 -25.19 -11.64 -7.42
CA SER A 9 -26.04 -10.91 -6.46
C SER A 9 -25.94 -11.50 -5.06
N GLU A 10 -25.99 -12.83 -4.94
CA GLU A 10 -25.79 -13.52 -3.65
C GLU A 10 -24.40 -13.24 -3.08
N ALA A 11 -23.36 -13.22 -3.91
CA ALA A 11 -21.99 -12.91 -3.49
C ALA A 11 -21.82 -11.47 -3.01
N ILE A 12 -22.42 -10.50 -3.72
CA ILE A 12 -22.45 -9.09 -3.32
C ILE A 12 -23.15 -8.93 -1.98
N GLN A 13 -24.34 -9.50 -1.84
CA GLN A 13 -25.12 -9.40 -0.60
C GLN A 13 -24.38 -10.03 0.58
N TRP A 14 -23.85 -11.25 0.40
CA TRP A 14 -23.08 -11.92 1.44
C TRP A 14 -21.87 -11.08 1.87
N THR A 15 -21.15 -10.50 0.91
CA THR A 15 -19.96 -9.68 1.18
C THR A 15 -20.30 -8.44 1.98
N LEU A 16 -21.36 -7.71 1.60
CA LEU A 16 -21.81 -6.52 2.33
C LEU A 16 -22.28 -6.86 3.75
N GLN A 17 -23.10 -7.90 3.89
CA GLN A 17 -23.60 -8.33 5.20
C GLN A 17 -22.47 -8.79 6.12
N THR A 18 -21.47 -9.49 5.55
CA THR A 18 -20.28 -9.91 6.28
C THR A 18 -19.49 -8.70 6.77
N PHE A 19 -19.19 -7.74 5.89
CA PHE A 19 -18.45 -6.55 6.27
C PHE A 19 -19.19 -5.73 7.34
N GLN A 20 -20.51 -5.56 7.20
CA GLN A 20 -21.35 -4.90 8.20
C GLN A 20 -21.40 -5.62 9.56
N ALA A 21 -21.23 -6.94 9.57
CA ALA A 21 -21.16 -7.73 10.80
C ALA A 21 -19.80 -7.63 11.52
N HIS A 22 -18.79 -7.07 10.87
CA HIS A 22 -17.43 -6.90 11.38
C HIS A 22 -16.97 -5.44 11.34
N PRO A 23 -17.72 -4.50 11.95
CA PRO A 23 -17.31 -3.10 11.97
C PRO A 23 -15.92 -2.94 12.60
N GLU A 24 -15.54 -3.81 13.54
CA GLU A 24 -14.23 -3.83 14.19
C GLU A 24 -13.04 -4.13 13.27
N ARG A 25 -13.33 -4.49 12.02
CA ARG A 25 -12.35 -4.78 10.98
C ARG A 25 -12.41 -3.77 9.84
N ASP A 26 -13.20 -2.70 9.94
CA ASP A 26 -13.23 -1.65 8.93
C ASP A 26 -11.95 -0.80 8.97
N TYR A 27 -11.05 -1.07 8.02
CA TYR A 27 -9.80 -0.31 7.90
C TYR A 27 -10.04 1.16 7.54
N ASP A 28 -10.98 1.46 6.64
CA ASP A 28 -11.17 2.81 6.11
C ASP A 28 -11.65 3.75 7.23
N THR A 29 -12.61 3.29 8.04
CA THR A 29 -13.06 4.01 9.24
C THR A 29 -11.91 4.22 10.23
N ALA A 30 -11.10 3.18 10.48
CA ALA A 30 -9.98 3.29 11.41
C ALA A 30 -8.92 4.26 10.90
N PHE A 31 -8.58 4.21 9.62
CA PHE A 31 -7.65 5.10 8.97
C PHE A 31 -8.14 6.55 9.04
N GLU A 32 -9.41 6.81 8.74
CA GLU A 32 -10.00 8.15 8.82
C GLU A 32 -9.94 8.72 10.24
N LEU A 33 -10.25 7.93 11.27
CA LEU A 33 -10.14 8.35 12.66
C LEU A 33 -8.67 8.64 13.03
N ALA A 34 -7.74 7.78 12.61
CA ALA A 34 -6.30 8.00 12.81
C ALA A 34 -5.84 9.30 12.16
N TYR A 35 -6.22 9.52 10.91
CA TYR A 35 -5.93 10.72 10.15
C TYR A 35 -6.53 11.99 10.77
N LYS A 36 -7.67 11.89 11.45
CA LYS A 36 -8.25 13.00 12.20
C LYS A 36 -7.62 13.18 13.60
N GLY A 37 -6.81 12.22 14.05
CA GLY A 37 -6.25 12.20 15.41
C GLY A 37 -7.33 11.95 16.47
N LEU A 38 -8.34 11.16 16.12
CA LEU A 38 -9.44 10.79 16.99
C LEU A 38 -9.22 9.38 17.56
N PRO A 39 -9.69 9.11 18.80
CA PRO A 39 -9.65 7.76 19.35
C PRO A 39 -10.47 6.81 18.49
N ARG A 40 -10.02 5.56 18.43
CA ARG A 40 -10.69 4.49 17.69
C ARG A 40 -11.28 3.48 18.65
N PRO A 41 -12.44 2.89 18.32
CA PRO A 41 -13.04 1.86 19.16
C PRO A 41 -12.26 0.54 19.14
N TRP A 42 -11.37 0.34 18.17
CA TRP A 42 -10.61 -0.90 17.98
C TRP A 42 -9.17 -0.61 17.54
N PRO A 43 -8.21 -1.52 17.80
CA PRO A 43 -6.81 -1.28 17.45
C PRO A 43 -6.60 -1.25 15.93
N VAL A 44 -7.30 -2.13 15.20
CA VAL A 44 -7.23 -2.32 13.73
C VAL A 44 -5.78 -2.49 13.29
N ILE A 45 -5.18 -3.62 13.71
CA ILE A 45 -3.80 -4.00 13.39
C ILE A 45 -3.77 -5.08 12.32
N TYR A 46 -2.85 -4.96 11.37
CA TYR A 46 -2.62 -5.97 10.35
C TYR A 46 -1.48 -6.91 10.78
N LEU A 47 -1.71 -8.22 10.78
CA LEU A 47 -0.69 -9.24 11.04
C LEU A 47 -0.52 -10.12 9.79
N SER A 48 0.67 -10.14 9.22
CA SER A 48 0.99 -10.97 8.05
C SER A 48 2.03 -12.05 8.34
N GLU A 49 1.79 -13.22 7.74
CA GLU A 49 2.82 -14.22 7.47
C GLU A 49 3.76 -13.72 6.37
N TRP A 50 5.00 -14.20 6.38
CA TRP A 50 5.95 -13.90 5.31
C TRP A 50 5.59 -14.72 4.06
N PHE A 51 5.51 -14.06 2.91
CA PHE A 51 5.28 -14.78 1.66
C PHE A 51 6.54 -15.53 1.24
N ARG A 52 6.47 -16.86 1.16
CA ARG A 52 7.52 -17.69 0.58
C ARG A 52 6.97 -18.56 -0.53
N THR A 53 7.68 -18.59 -1.65
CA THR A 53 7.33 -19.45 -2.79
C THR A 53 7.51 -20.94 -2.48
N ASP A 54 8.36 -21.29 -1.51
CA ASP A 54 8.58 -22.66 -1.05
C ASP A 54 7.63 -23.11 0.08
N ASP A 55 6.80 -22.20 0.62
CA ASP A 55 5.81 -22.57 1.63
C ASP A 55 4.58 -23.23 0.99
N THR A 56 4.66 -24.56 0.91
CA THR A 56 3.58 -25.43 0.43
C THR A 56 2.64 -25.90 1.55
N THR A 57 2.82 -25.40 2.79
CA THR A 57 1.99 -25.83 3.91
C THR A 57 0.53 -25.41 3.69
N LEU A 58 -0.39 -26.34 3.96
CA LEU A 58 -1.81 -26.05 3.96
C LEU A 58 -2.16 -25.24 5.21
N ALA A 59 -3.01 -24.23 5.03
CA ALA A 59 -3.59 -23.53 6.16
C ALA A 59 -4.39 -24.54 7.03
N PRO A 60 -4.26 -24.50 8.36
CA PRO A 60 -4.95 -25.45 9.24
C PRO A 60 -6.49 -25.36 9.08
N PRO A 61 -7.24 -26.47 9.21
CA PRO A 61 -8.71 -26.43 9.14
C PRO A 61 -9.35 -25.69 10.33
N GLY A 62 -10.54 -25.13 10.13
CA GLY A 62 -11.33 -24.47 11.20
C GLY A 62 -11.24 -22.93 11.21
N GLU A 63 -10.72 -22.35 10.14
CA GLU A 63 -10.62 -20.90 9.94
C GLU A 63 -11.92 -20.37 9.31
N TRP A 64 -12.13 -19.06 9.38
CA TRP A 64 -13.11 -18.37 8.54
C TRP A 64 -12.98 -18.88 7.10
N THR A 65 -14.01 -19.56 6.60
CA THR A 65 -14.04 -20.06 5.23
C THR A 65 -14.87 -19.13 4.39
N LEU A 66 -14.30 -18.68 3.27
CA LEU A 66 -15.08 -18.03 2.24
C LEU A 66 -16.12 -19.03 1.69
N PRO A 67 -17.32 -18.57 1.34
CA PRO A 67 -18.32 -19.41 0.69
C PRO A 67 -17.80 -19.94 -0.65
N GLU A 68 -18.31 -21.11 -1.04
CA GLU A 68 -18.03 -21.70 -2.35
C GLU A 68 -18.82 -20.95 -3.43
N ILE A 69 -18.16 -20.65 -4.55
CA ILE A 69 -18.80 -20.05 -5.74
C ILE A 69 -19.30 -21.17 -6.64
N ALA A 70 -20.61 -21.44 -6.61
CA ALA A 70 -21.29 -22.46 -7.40
C ALA A 70 -22.00 -21.85 -8.63
N ILE A 71 -21.34 -20.90 -9.29
CA ILE A 71 -21.84 -20.18 -10.47
C ILE A 71 -21.29 -20.85 -11.73
N ARG A 72 -22.16 -21.11 -12.72
CA ARG A 72 -21.76 -21.79 -13.97
C ARG A 72 -21.11 -20.85 -14.97
N ASP A 73 -21.58 -19.60 -15.03
CA ASP A 73 -21.01 -18.61 -15.92
C ASP A 73 -19.62 -18.17 -15.42
N PRO A 74 -18.55 -18.33 -16.22
CA PRO A 74 -17.19 -18.06 -15.75
C PRO A 74 -16.93 -16.58 -15.41
N GLU A 75 -17.57 -15.65 -16.12
CA GLU A 75 -17.38 -14.22 -15.91
C GLU A 75 -18.08 -13.78 -14.62
N GLU A 76 -19.33 -14.21 -14.44
CA GLU A 76 -20.08 -13.99 -13.21
C GLU A 76 -19.40 -14.64 -12.00
N ALA A 77 -18.87 -15.87 -12.16
CA ALA A 77 -18.10 -16.56 -11.13
C ALA A 77 -16.82 -15.79 -10.75
N ARG A 78 -16.10 -15.22 -11.72
CA ARG A 78 -14.92 -14.37 -11.48
C ARG A 78 -15.30 -13.13 -10.66
N LEU A 79 -16.36 -12.42 -11.05
CA LEU A 79 -16.84 -11.24 -10.33
C LEU A 79 -17.29 -11.58 -8.91
N ALA A 80 -18.00 -12.69 -8.73
CA ALA A 80 -18.42 -13.17 -7.42
C ALA A 80 -17.21 -13.50 -6.53
N ALA A 81 -16.19 -14.14 -7.09
CA ALA A 81 -14.94 -14.41 -6.39
C ALA A 81 -14.21 -13.13 -5.97
N LEU A 82 -14.20 -12.08 -6.82
CA LEU A 82 -13.60 -10.79 -6.45
C LEU A 82 -14.29 -10.17 -5.23
N ALA A 83 -15.62 -10.14 -5.20
CA ALA A 83 -16.37 -9.62 -4.06
C ALA A 83 -16.08 -10.42 -2.77
N VAL A 84 -16.22 -11.74 -2.84
CA VAL A 84 -16.02 -12.61 -1.68
C VAL A 84 -14.59 -12.54 -1.14
N ASN A 85 -13.60 -12.41 -2.02
CA ASN A 85 -12.19 -12.32 -1.63
C ASN A 85 -11.86 -11.03 -0.85
N LEU A 86 -12.69 -9.97 -0.89
CA LEU A 86 -12.51 -8.81 -0.02
C LEU A 86 -12.58 -9.21 1.46
N MET A 87 -13.31 -10.27 1.80
CA MET A 87 -13.45 -10.78 3.18
C MET A 87 -12.32 -11.73 3.60
N ARG A 88 -11.36 -12.03 2.71
CA ARG A 88 -10.24 -12.93 3.01
C ARG A 88 -9.42 -12.52 4.24
N PRO A 89 -9.17 -11.22 4.54
CA PRO A 89 -8.44 -10.80 5.73
C PRO A 89 -9.04 -11.31 7.05
N LEU A 90 -10.36 -11.52 7.11
CA LEU A 90 -11.05 -12.04 8.30
C LEU A 90 -10.59 -13.45 8.69
N ALA A 91 -10.01 -14.23 7.77
CA ALA A 91 -9.40 -15.51 8.12
C ALA A 91 -8.20 -15.41 9.07
N MET A 92 -7.61 -14.23 9.16
CA MET A 92 -6.51 -13.89 10.04
C MET A 92 -6.91 -12.89 11.13
N ASP A 93 -8.22 -12.63 11.27
CA ASP A 93 -8.76 -11.54 12.09
C ASP A 93 -8.21 -10.14 11.66
N ASN A 94 -7.65 -10.03 10.45
CA ASN A 94 -7.07 -8.78 9.95
C ASN A 94 -8.15 -7.77 9.53
N PRO A 95 -7.81 -6.48 9.54
CA PRO A 95 -8.60 -5.43 8.93
C PRO A 95 -8.94 -5.72 7.47
N VAL A 96 -10.13 -5.33 7.07
CA VAL A 96 -10.65 -5.41 5.72
C VAL A 96 -10.53 -4.03 5.07
N HIS A 97 -9.73 -3.97 4.01
CA HIS A 97 -9.75 -2.86 3.07
C HIS A 97 -10.87 -3.11 2.07
N PHE A 98 -12.03 -2.49 2.27
CA PHE A 98 -13.24 -2.77 1.49
C PHE A 98 -13.24 -2.07 0.13
N GLY A 99 -12.28 -2.41 -0.72
CA GLY A 99 -12.18 -1.87 -2.07
C GLY A 99 -11.46 -2.80 -3.04
N PHE A 100 -11.81 -2.71 -4.31
CA PHE A 100 -11.12 -3.47 -5.35
C PHE A 100 -9.78 -2.80 -5.73
N PRO A 101 -8.66 -3.54 -5.74
CA PRO A 101 -7.41 -3.02 -6.29
C PRO A 101 -7.51 -2.91 -7.81
N THR A 102 -6.85 -1.89 -8.37
CA THR A 102 -6.82 -1.62 -9.82
C THR A 102 -5.44 -1.81 -10.45
N GLY A 103 -4.39 -2.03 -9.64
CA GLY A 103 -3.03 -2.26 -10.10
C GLY A 103 -2.73 -3.72 -10.41
N PHE A 104 -1.77 -3.94 -11.30
CA PHE A 104 -1.27 -5.28 -11.65
C PHE A 104 0.03 -5.65 -10.92
N GLY A 105 0.56 -4.71 -10.13
CA GLY A 105 1.82 -4.81 -9.39
C GLY A 105 2.69 -3.54 -9.54
N PRO A 106 3.92 -3.52 -9.01
CA PRO A 106 4.74 -2.32 -8.93
C PRO A 106 5.19 -1.77 -10.29
N GLY A 107 5.21 -2.59 -11.35
CA GLY A 107 5.53 -2.13 -12.72
C GLY A 107 4.35 -1.52 -13.47
N THR A 108 3.17 -1.39 -12.85
CA THR A 108 1.93 -0.94 -13.53
C THR A 108 2.12 0.39 -14.26
N LEU A 109 2.64 1.40 -13.56
CA LEU A 109 2.89 2.71 -14.15
C LEU A 109 4.22 2.76 -14.91
N ALA A 110 5.25 2.05 -14.44
CA ALA A 110 6.56 2.00 -15.10
C ALA A 110 6.47 1.49 -16.55
N ALA A 111 5.56 0.54 -16.83
CA ALA A 111 5.32 0.04 -18.19
C ALA A 111 4.91 1.15 -19.17
N SER A 112 4.15 2.16 -18.73
CA SER A 112 3.77 3.29 -19.57
C SER A 112 4.95 4.23 -19.88
N LEU A 113 6.00 4.19 -19.07
CA LEU A 113 7.24 4.95 -19.23
C LEU A 113 8.32 4.17 -20.02
N GLY A 114 7.97 2.99 -20.55
CA GLY A 114 8.87 2.16 -21.35
C GLY A 114 9.60 1.07 -20.56
N ALA A 115 9.32 0.87 -19.28
CA ALA A 115 9.87 -0.28 -18.55
C ALA A 115 9.32 -1.59 -19.11
N ARG A 116 10.18 -2.60 -19.23
CA ARG A 116 9.75 -3.98 -19.47
C ARG A 116 9.25 -4.58 -18.15
N VAL A 117 8.09 -5.22 -18.18
CA VAL A 117 7.48 -5.87 -16.99
C VAL A 117 7.31 -7.37 -17.22
N MET A 118 7.30 -8.14 -16.13
CA MET A 118 7.17 -9.60 -16.14
C MET A 118 5.82 -10.04 -15.55
N PRO A 119 4.80 -10.34 -16.38
CA PRO A 119 3.46 -10.70 -15.90
C PRO A 119 3.44 -11.89 -14.93
N GLU A 120 4.32 -12.87 -15.14
CA GLU A 120 4.48 -14.06 -14.30
C GLU A 120 4.98 -13.75 -12.87
N PHE A 121 5.58 -12.57 -12.67
CA PHE A 121 6.01 -12.05 -11.38
C PHE A 121 5.16 -10.86 -10.94
N GLY A 122 3.86 -10.87 -11.27
CA GLY A 122 2.93 -9.79 -10.90
C GLY A 122 3.34 -8.46 -11.51
N TYR A 123 3.71 -8.47 -12.79
CA TYR A 123 4.11 -7.27 -13.55
C TYR A 123 5.22 -6.47 -12.87
N THR A 124 6.14 -7.15 -12.19
CA THR A 124 7.36 -6.54 -11.66
C THR A 124 8.27 -6.10 -12.81
N PRO A 125 8.96 -4.94 -12.74
CA PRO A 125 9.96 -4.55 -13.74
C PRO A 125 11.04 -5.62 -13.94
N ASP A 126 11.43 -5.87 -15.19
CA ASP A 126 12.50 -6.80 -15.57
C ASP A 126 13.87 -6.20 -15.18
N PRO A 127 14.57 -6.74 -14.17
CA PRO A 127 15.83 -6.17 -13.71
C PRO A 127 16.97 -6.30 -14.73
N SER A 128 16.80 -7.13 -15.77
CA SER A 128 17.77 -7.27 -16.87
C SER A 128 17.61 -6.19 -17.94
N PHE A 129 16.50 -5.44 -17.92
CA PHE A 129 16.24 -4.36 -18.85
C PHE A 129 16.68 -3.02 -18.25
N ALA A 130 17.85 -2.52 -18.68
CA ALA A 130 18.45 -1.28 -18.18
C ALA A 130 18.83 -0.35 -19.36
N PRO A 131 17.85 0.31 -20.01
CA PRO A 131 18.10 1.25 -21.08
C PRO A 131 18.89 2.48 -20.60
N THR A 132 19.48 3.18 -21.55
CA THR A 132 20.12 4.47 -21.35
C THR A 132 19.09 5.61 -21.31
N LEU A 133 19.46 6.76 -20.76
CA LEU A 133 18.62 7.96 -20.79
C LEU A 133 18.24 8.37 -22.22
N ASP A 134 19.16 8.25 -23.18
CA ASP A 134 18.90 8.62 -24.57
C ASP A 134 17.84 7.72 -25.21
N GLU A 135 17.90 6.41 -24.95
CA GLU A 135 16.89 5.46 -25.43
C GLU A 135 15.51 5.75 -24.85
N VAL A 136 15.42 6.04 -23.55
CA VAL A 136 14.14 6.35 -22.89
C VAL A 136 13.59 7.72 -23.31
N LEU A 137 14.44 8.73 -23.43
CA LEU A 137 14.01 10.07 -23.87
C LEU A 137 13.56 10.10 -25.33
N ALA A 138 14.07 9.19 -26.16
CA ALA A 138 13.65 9.00 -27.55
C ALA A 138 12.26 8.33 -27.68
N LEU A 139 11.74 7.71 -26.62
CA LEU A 139 10.37 7.19 -26.60
C LEU A 139 9.35 8.35 -26.69
N PRO A 140 8.15 8.11 -27.26
CA PRO A 140 7.05 9.05 -27.20
C PRO A 140 6.74 9.48 -25.76
N GLU A 141 6.24 10.69 -25.57
CA GLU A 141 5.70 11.10 -24.27
C GLU A 141 4.56 10.15 -23.89
N PRO A 142 4.54 9.64 -22.65
CA PRO A 142 3.49 8.73 -22.20
C PRO A 142 2.16 9.48 -22.06
N ASP A 143 1.07 8.76 -22.24
CA ASP A 143 -0.29 9.26 -22.10
C ASP A 143 -1.20 8.21 -21.44
N MET A 144 -2.51 8.51 -21.33
CA MET A 144 -3.47 7.59 -20.70
C MET A 144 -3.75 6.32 -21.52
N GLU A 145 -3.23 6.22 -22.75
CA GLU A 145 -3.34 5.03 -23.60
C GLU A 145 -2.06 4.18 -23.55
N SER A 146 -1.05 4.62 -22.81
CA SER A 146 0.25 3.98 -22.70
C SER A 146 0.29 2.85 -21.65
N GLY A 147 1.07 1.81 -21.93
CA GLY A 147 1.32 0.70 -21.01
C GLY A 147 0.05 -0.04 -20.58
N LEU A 148 -0.17 -0.17 -19.27
CA LEU A 148 -1.29 -0.91 -18.70
C LEU A 148 -2.51 -0.02 -18.34
N LEU A 149 -2.44 1.29 -18.55
CA LEU A 149 -3.50 2.23 -18.19
C LEU A 149 -4.85 1.94 -18.87
N PRO A 150 -4.92 1.53 -20.16
CA PRO A 150 -6.18 1.11 -20.79
C PRO A 150 -6.84 -0.08 -20.09
N ALA A 151 -6.04 -1.06 -19.64
CA ALA A 151 -6.54 -2.23 -18.93
C ALA A 151 -7.12 -1.84 -17.56
N ILE A 152 -6.45 -0.93 -16.85
CA ILE A 152 -6.94 -0.36 -15.57
C ILE A 152 -8.26 0.37 -15.80
N ARG A 153 -8.34 1.24 -16.82
CA ARG A 153 -9.57 1.98 -17.15
C ARG A 153 -10.74 1.05 -17.43
N LYS A 154 -10.49 -0.01 -18.22
CA LYS A 154 -11.49 -1.05 -18.49
C LYS A 154 -11.93 -1.74 -17.21
N GLN A 155 -11.00 -2.14 -16.35
CA GLN A 155 -11.29 -2.82 -15.09
C GLN A 155 -12.13 -1.96 -14.14
N ILE A 156 -11.82 -0.66 -14.03
CA ILE A 156 -12.63 0.30 -13.27
C ILE A 156 -14.06 0.36 -13.83
N GLY A 157 -14.20 0.39 -15.16
CA GLY A 157 -15.50 0.34 -15.83
C GLY A 157 -16.30 -0.91 -15.48
N GLU A 158 -15.66 -2.09 -15.53
CA GLU A 158 -16.27 -3.36 -15.12
C GLU A 158 -16.72 -3.33 -13.65
N PHE A 159 -15.90 -2.82 -12.74
CA PHE A 159 -16.27 -2.72 -11.32
C PHE A 159 -17.49 -1.83 -11.09
N LYS A 160 -17.55 -0.68 -11.77
CA LYS A 160 -18.67 0.26 -11.65
C LYS A 160 -19.95 -0.29 -12.27
N GLN A 161 -19.84 -1.08 -13.34
CA GLN A 161 -20.97 -1.73 -13.99
C GLN A 161 -21.63 -2.81 -13.13
N HIS A 162 -20.82 -3.59 -12.40
CA HIS A 162 -21.30 -4.80 -11.72
C HIS A 162 -21.48 -4.68 -10.21
N PHE A 163 -20.83 -3.70 -9.55
CA PHE A 163 -20.88 -3.55 -8.10
C PHE A 163 -21.46 -2.19 -7.68
N PRO A 164 -22.27 -2.16 -6.60
CA PRO A 164 -22.87 -0.93 -6.11
C PRO A 164 -21.81 -0.03 -5.42
N PRO A 165 -22.11 1.26 -5.16
CA PRO A 165 -21.13 2.24 -4.65
C PRO A 165 -20.51 1.95 -3.27
N GLU A 166 -21.10 1.05 -2.50
CA GLU A 166 -20.55 0.52 -1.25
C GLU A 166 -19.22 -0.20 -1.49
N PHE A 167 -19.04 -0.84 -2.66
CA PHE A 167 -17.75 -1.43 -3.06
C PHE A 167 -16.83 -0.33 -3.60
N LYS A 168 -15.86 0.05 -2.77
CA LYS A 168 -14.86 1.04 -3.15
C LYS A 168 -13.88 0.49 -4.18
N ILE A 169 -13.13 1.39 -4.79
CA ILE A 169 -12.10 1.06 -5.76
C ILE A 169 -10.85 1.82 -5.32
N HIS A 170 -9.77 1.08 -5.08
CA HIS A 170 -8.48 1.63 -4.72
C HIS A 170 -7.75 2.17 -5.94
N LEU A 171 -6.90 3.17 -5.74
CA LEU A 171 -5.92 3.54 -6.75
C LEU A 171 -4.92 2.40 -6.92
N SER A 172 -4.38 2.26 -8.13
CA SER A 172 -3.25 1.39 -8.37
C SER A 172 -2.07 1.86 -7.54
N ASP A 173 -1.21 0.92 -7.12
CA ASP A 173 0.11 1.29 -6.63
C ASP A 173 0.90 1.94 -7.77
N LEU A 174 0.98 3.26 -7.74
CA LEU A 174 1.65 4.06 -8.76
C LEU A 174 3.16 4.17 -8.54
N GLN A 175 3.68 3.68 -7.41
CA GLN A 175 5.03 3.98 -6.96
C GLN A 175 5.28 5.51 -6.82
N GLY A 176 6.46 5.92 -6.36
CA GLY A 176 6.94 7.30 -6.42
C GLY A 176 7.72 7.60 -7.70
N PRO A 177 7.85 8.88 -8.12
CA PRO A 177 8.60 9.27 -9.30
C PRO A 177 10.02 8.66 -9.40
N PHE A 178 10.81 8.66 -8.33
CA PHE A 178 12.16 8.09 -8.41
C PHE A 178 12.16 6.56 -8.43
N ASN A 179 11.22 5.92 -7.72
CA ASN A 179 10.96 4.48 -7.90
C ASN A 179 10.64 4.11 -9.36
N LEU A 180 9.81 4.90 -10.03
CA LEU A 180 9.47 4.67 -11.44
C LEU A 180 10.68 4.87 -12.36
N ALA A 181 11.44 5.93 -12.13
CA ALA A 181 12.67 6.20 -12.88
C ALA A 181 13.69 5.06 -12.71
N HIS A 182 13.85 4.55 -11.48
CA HIS A 182 14.67 3.38 -11.19
C HIS A 182 14.13 2.11 -11.86
N ALA A 183 12.81 1.89 -11.85
CA ALA A 183 12.18 0.76 -12.55
C ALA A 183 12.40 0.78 -14.07
N VAL A 184 12.53 1.98 -14.66
CA VAL A 184 12.75 2.16 -16.11
C VAL A 184 14.22 2.05 -16.47
N LEU A 185 15.14 2.72 -15.75
CA LEU A 185 16.56 2.78 -16.09
C LEU A 185 17.41 1.67 -15.43
N GLY A 186 16.83 0.92 -14.48
CA GLY A 186 17.58 0.02 -13.62
C GLY A 186 18.72 0.77 -12.92
N THR A 187 19.87 0.10 -12.76
CA THR A 187 21.02 0.67 -12.06
C THR A 187 21.62 1.92 -12.70
N ASN A 188 21.29 2.24 -13.96
CA ASN A 188 21.79 3.45 -14.62
C ASN A 188 21.27 4.73 -13.94
N ILE A 189 20.14 4.65 -13.22
CA ILE A 189 19.55 5.80 -12.50
C ILE A 189 20.52 6.45 -11.50
N PHE A 190 21.45 5.67 -10.92
CA PHE A 190 22.37 6.15 -9.88
C PHE A 190 23.54 6.96 -10.43
N TYR A 191 23.86 6.79 -11.72
CA TYR A 191 24.96 7.49 -12.39
C TYR A 191 24.45 8.63 -13.29
N ALA A 192 23.23 8.48 -13.81
CA ALA A 192 22.59 9.42 -14.72
C ALA A 192 22.67 10.91 -14.31
N PRO A 193 22.41 11.31 -13.05
CA PRO A 193 22.52 12.72 -12.65
C PRO A 193 23.94 13.29 -12.71
N TYR A 194 24.96 12.43 -12.58
CA TYR A 194 26.36 12.84 -12.64
C TYR A 194 26.91 12.86 -14.07
N ASP A 195 26.44 11.96 -14.92
CA ASP A 195 26.87 11.86 -16.32
C ASP A 195 26.24 12.97 -17.18
N ASP A 196 24.94 13.24 -17.01
CA ASP A 196 24.21 14.27 -17.75
C ASP A 196 23.00 14.77 -16.91
N PRO A 197 23.24 15.73 -15.98
CA PRO A 197 22.20 16.21 -15.06
C PRO A 197 21.00 16.83 -15.78
N GLU A 198 21.21 17.44 -16.96
CA GLU A 198 20.13 18.05 -17.73
C GLU A 198 19.21 16.99 -18.35
N LYS A 199 19.76 15.90 -18.89
CA LYS A 199 18.94 14.79 -19.40
C LYS A 199 18.24 14.05 -18.27
N PHE A 200 18.91 13.83 -17.14
CA PHE A 200 18.29 13.22 -15.97
C PHE A 200 17.10 14.05 -15.48
N ASP A 201 17.27 15.37 -15.33
CA ASP A 201 16.21 16.30 -14.92
C ASP A 201 15.01 16.25 -15.86
N ARG A 202 15.26 16.31 -17.17
CA ARG A 202 14.20 16.18 -18.19
C ARG A 202 13.45 14.85 -18.10
N PHE A 203 14.14 13.75 -17.80
CA PHE A 203 13.51 12.45 -17.64
C PHE A 203 12.66 12.40 -16.37
N MET A 204 13.19 12.85 -15.22
CA MET A 204 12.45 12.92 -13.98
C MET A 204 11.22 13.83 -14.07
N ASP A 205 11.32 14.96 -14.77
CA ASP A 205 10.19 15.84 -15.06
C ASP A 205 9.11 15.18 -15.92
N ARG A 206 9.50 14.35 -16.90
CA ARG A 206 8.55 13.52 -17.67
C ARG A 206 7.86 12.51 -16.76
N VAL A 207 8.60 11.80 -15.92
CA VAL A 207 8.06 10.80 -14.98
C VAL A 207 7.08 11.45 -14.02
N MET A 208 7.45 12.56 -13.39
CA MET A 208 6.63 13.27 -12.41
C MET A 208 5.34 13.83 -13.03
N ARG A 209 5.41 14.50 -14.20
CA ARG A 209 4.19 15.02 -14.86
C ARG A 209 3.22 13.89 -15.20
N HIS A 210 3.73 12.80 -15.77
CA HIS A 210 2.91 11.64 -16.09
C HIS A 210 2.32 10.98 -14.83
N TRP A 211 3.08 10.88 -13.74
CA TRP A 211 2.58 10.38 -12.47
C TRP A 211 1.40 11.21 -11.94
N ILE A 212 1.49 12.54 -11.99
CA ILE A 212 0.40 13.45 -11.62
C ILE A 212 -0.83 13.24 -12.52
N ASP A 213 -0.63 13.20 -13.84
CA ASP A 213 -1.70 13.03 -14.82
C ASP A 213 -2.43 11.70 -14.63
N VAL A 214 -1.69 10.61 -14.39
CA VAL A 214 -2.27 9.29 -14.08
C VAL A 214 -3.04 9.33 -12.76
N HIS A 215 -2.47 9.92 -11.71
CA HIS A 215 -3.14 9.99 -10.41
C HIS A 215 -4.48 10.74 -10.50
N GLN A 216 -4.51 11.87 -11.21
CA GLN A 216 -5.75 12.64 -11.42
C GLN A 216 -6.74 11.88 -12.30
N SER A 217 -6.26 11.22 -13.36
CA SER A 217 -7.09 10.43 -14.26
C SER A 217 -7.73 9.24 -13.56
N LEU A 218 -6.99 8.48 -12.75
CA LEU A 218 -7.52 7.36 -11.99
C LEU A 218 -8.62 7.81 -11.02
N ARG A 219 -8.38 8.89 -10.26
CA ARG A 219 -9.42 9.48 -9.39
C ARG A 219 -10.67 9.86 -10.18
N SER A 220 -10.50 10.46 -11.36
CA SER A 220 -11.63 10.83 -12.22
C SER A 220 -12.37 9.61 -12.78
N TRP A 221 -11.67 8.54 -13.17
CA TRP A 221 -12.30 7.33 -13.71
C TRP A 221 -13.10 6.59 -12.63
N ILE A 222 -12.54 6.51 -11.42
CA ILE A 222 -13.17 5.87 -10.26
C ILE A 222 -14.39 6.69 -9.83
N GLY A 223 -14.20 7.99 -9.60
CA GLY A 223 -15.22 8.89 -9.06
C GLY A 223 -15.15 8.99 -7.54
N GLU A 224 -15.42 10.19 -7.00
CA GLU A 224 -15.23 10.52 -5.58
C GLU A 224 -16.06 9.63 -4.63
N ASP A 225 -17.24 9.20 -5.06
CA ASP A 225 -18.13 8.31 -4.29
C ASP A 225 -17.61 6.87 -4.19
N ARG A 226 -16.73 6.47 -5.11
CA ARG A 226 -16.13 5.12 -5.18
C ARG A 226 -14.71 5.06 -4.61
N LEU A 227 -14.06 6.18 -4.34
CA LEU A 227 -12.73 6.21 -3.70
C LEU A 227 -12.82 5.90 -2.19
N THR A 228 -11.81 5.22 -1.67
CA THR A 228 -11.60 5.10 -0.22
C THR A 228 -11.24 6.45 0.40
N PHE A 229 -11.26 6.55 1.73
CA PHE A 229 -10.82 7.75 2.41
C PHE A 229 -9.35 8.06 2.12
N GLU A 230 -8.49 7.03 2.19
CA GLU A 230 -7.05 7.15 1.94
C GLU A 230 -6.78 7.65 0.52
N ASP A 231 -7.31 6.98 -0.51
CA ASP A 231 -7.07 7.31 -1.93
C ASP A 231 -7.56 8.71 -2.34
N ARG A 232 -8.60 9.20 -1.65
CA ARG A 232 -9.16 10.53 -1.86
C ARG A 232 -8.32 11.64 -1.23
N THR A 233 -7.75 11.35 -0.07
CA THR A 233 -7.15 12.36 0.82
C THR A 233 -5.64 12.39 0.69
N LEU A 234 -5.01 11.25 0.45
CA LEU A 234 -3.57 11.03 0.61
C LEU A 234 -2.96 10.30 -0.60
N PRO A 235 -2.73 11.02 -1.71
CA PRO A 235 -1.81 10.60 -2.75
C PRO A 235 -0.51 10.05 -2.14
N LYS A 236 -0.21 8.78 -2.45
CA LYS A 236 0.95 8.08 -1.92
C LYS A 236 2.13 8.22 -2.87
N ILE A 237 3.21 8.83 -2.38
CA ILE A 237 4.51 8.84 -3.06
C ILE A 237 5.35 7.72 -2.43
N ALA A 238 5.39 6.57 -3.10
CA ALA A 238 6.12 5.39 -2.66
C ALA A 238 7.56 5.40 -3.17
N GLU A 239 8.46 6.02 -2.41
CA GLU A 239 9.88 6.13 -2.70
C GLU A 239 10.68 5.11 -1.89
N CYS A 240 10.77 3.86 -2.35
CA CYS A 240 11.61 2.87 -1.67
C CYS A 240 13.05 2.83 -2.18
N SER A 241 13.30 3.25 -3.42
CA SER A 241 14.61 3.26 -4.09
C SER A 241 15.51 4.36 -3.56
N VAL A 242 14.95 5.40 -2.94
CA VAL A 242 15.72 6.42 -2.21
C VAL A 242 16.47 5.85 -0.99
N ASN A 243 16.14 4.64 -0.54
CA ASN A 243 16.97 3.92 0.43
C ASN A 243 18.32 3.47 -0.11
N LEU A 244 18.51 3.53 -1.43
CA LEU A 244 19.75 3.11 -2.11
C LEU A 244 20.68 4.30 -2.38
N VAL A 245 20.29 5.52 -2.01
CA VAL A 245 21.07 6.74 -2.23
C VAL A 245 21.24 7.52 -0.92
N SER A 246 22.23 8.42 -0.88
CA SER A 246 22.48 9.25 0.30
C SER A 246 21.43 10.37 0.45
N THR A 247 21.41 11.01 1.62
CA THR A 247 20.58 12.22 1.83
C THR A 247 20.89 13.30 0.82
N GLU A 248 22.17 13.52 0.53
CA GLU A 248 22.64 14.56 -0.39
C GLU A 248 22.15 14.28 -1.82
N PHE A 249 22.22 13.03 -2.27
CA PHE A 249 21.67 12.65 -3.58
C PHE A 249 20.17 12.94 -3.65
N TYR A 250 19.42 12.58 -2.60
CA TYR A 250 17.99 12.86 -2.55
C TYR A 250 17.71 14.36 -2.59
N GLU A 251 18.36 15.15 -1.74
CA GLU A 251 18.17 16.60 -1.66
C GLU A 251 18.57 17.32 -2.97
N GLU A 252 19.62 16.87 -3.65
CA GLU A 252 20.13 17.49 -4.88
C GLU A 252 19.32 17.11 -6.12
N PHE A 253 19.01 15.83 -6.30
CA PHE A 253 18.50 15.32 -7.58
C PHE A 253 17.03 14.92 -7.56
N ILE A 254 16.46 14.55 -6.40
CA ILE A 254 15.13 13.94 -6.31
C ILE A 254 14.10 14.91 -5.71
N LEU A 255 14.45 15.57 -4.61
CA LEU A 255 13.55 16.39 -3.80
C LEU A 255 12.80 17.46 -4.63
N LYS A 256 13.46 18.06 -5.62
CA LYS A 256 12.82 19.06 -6.50
C LYS A 256 11.60 18.51 -7.24
N HIS A 257 11.59 17.23 -7.61
CA HIS A 257 10.45 16.61 -8.30
C HIS A 257 9.35 16.21 -7.32
N ASP A 258 9.71 15.72 -6.12
CA ASP A 258 8.73 15.48 -5.05
C ASP A 258 8.01 16.76 -4.63
N LEU A 259 8.74 17.89 -4.60
CA LEU A 259 8.17 19.20 -4.32
C LEU A 259 7.09 19.60 -5.34
N VAL A 260 7.22 19.22 -6.61
CA VAL A 260 6.19 19.49 -7.63
C VAL A 260 4.91 18.72 -7.32
N SER A 261 5.02 17.42 -7.01
CA SER A 261 3.87 16.61 -6.57
C SER A 261 3.23 17.19 -5.31
N SER A 262 4.04 17.64 -4.35
CA SER A 262 3.59 18.28 -3.11
C SER A 262 2.85 19.60 -3.35
N ALA A 263 3.15 20.32 -4.44
CA ALA A 263 2.47 21.56 -4.79
C ALA A 263 1.10 21.32 -5.45
N VAL A 264 0.89 20.14 -6.06
CA VAL A 264 -0.38 19.78 -6.70
C VAL A 264 -1.38 19.19 -5.72
N PHE A 265 -0.91 18.35 -4.79
CA PHE A 265 -1.77 17.67 -3.83
C PHE A 265 -1.72 18.37 -2.46
N PRO A 266 -2.86 18.66 -1.81
CA PRO A 266 -2.86 19.40 -0.54
C PRO A 266 -2.27 18.61 0.63
N HIS A 267 -2.30 17.29 0.55
CA HIS A 267 -1.73 16.36 1.52
C HIS A 267 -1.06 15.22 0.78
N ILE A 268 0.06 14.73 1.32
CA ILE A 268 0.77 13.58 0.75
C ILE A 268 1.06 12.53 1.82
N HIS A 269 1.05 11.27 1.37
CA HIS A 269 1.59 10.14 2.10
C HIS A 269 2.97 9.79 1.52
N MET A 270 4.04 10.01 2.30
CA MET A 270 5.38 9.57 1.94
C MET A 270 5.66 8.16 2.46
N HIS A 271 5.94 7.23 1.55
CA HIS A 271 6.31 5.85 1.86
C HIS A 271 7.79 5.60 1.51
N PRO A 272 8.72 5.86 2.44
CA PRO A 272 10.15 5.68 2.21
C PRO A 272 10.67 4.30 2.61
N CYS A 273 9.81 3.27 2.76
CA CYS A 273 10.20 1.98 3.34
C CYS A 273 10.99 2.13 4.67
N SER A 274 10.56 3.05 5.55
CA SER A 274 11.19 3.38 6.85
C SER A 274 12.65 3.86 6.82
N GLY A 275 13.21 4.29 5.68
CA GLY A 275 14.56 4.86 5.60
C GLY A 275 14.75 6.11 6.47
N PRO A 276 15.64 6.12 7.50
CA PRO A 276 15.77 7.27 8.40
C PRO A 276 16.16 8.57 7.68
N HIS A 277 17.10 8.50 6.74
CA HIS A 277 17.61 9.68 6.05
C HIS A 277 16.53 10.36 5.21
N VAL A 278 15.71 9.58 4.50
CA VAL A 278 14.61 10.10 3.68
C VAL A 278 13.45 10.53 4.56
N PHE A 279 13.15 9.80 5.64
CA PHE A 279 12.15 10.22 6.63
C PHE A 279 12.46 11.64 7.15
N TYR A 280 13.69 11.90 7.57
CA TYR A 280 14.08 13.23 8.03
C TYR A 280 14.09 14.28 6.92
N ALA A 281 14.61 13.95 5.73
CA ALA A 281 14.65 14.88 4.60
C ALA A 281 13.24 15.30 4.18
N THR A 282 12.33 14.34 4.01
CA THR A 282 10.94 14.61 3.62
C THR A 282 10.21 15.43 4.69
N LEU A 283 10.35 15.09 5.97
CA LEU A 283 9.75 15.87 7.07
C LEU A 283 10.28 17.29 7.21
N LYS A 284 11.52 17.54 6.77
CA LYS A 284 12.16 18.86 6.78
C LYS A 284 11.70 19.72 5.61
N HIS A 285 11.55 19.13 4.43
CA HIS A 285 11.43 19.88 3.18
C HIS A 285 10.04 19.86 2.55
N LEU A 286 9.24 18.81 2.75
CA LEU A 286 7.90 18.71 2.16
C LEU A 286 6.87 19.29 3.15
N PRO A 287 6.23 20.43 2.83
CA PRO A 287 5.46 21.21 3.81
C PRO A 287 4.11 20.59 4.17
N ASN A 288 3.62 19.64 3.38
CA ASN A 288 2.26 19.11 3.44
C ASN A 288 2.21 17.59 3.62
N ILE A 289 3.29 16.98 4.15
CA ILE A 289 3.23 15.60 4.61
C ILE A 289 2.14 15.49 5.67
N ALA A 290 1.18 14.62 5.41
CA ALA A 290 0.10 14.31 6.34
C ALA A 290 0.15 12.84 6.79
N SER A 291 0.96 12.03 6.14
CA SER A 291 1.18 10.62 6.47
C SER A 291 2.59 10.20 6.10
N THR A 292 3.24 9.41 6.96
CA THR A 292 4.56 8.82 6.68
C THR A 292 4.72 7.47 7.38
N GLU A 293 5.86 6.81 7.20
CA GLU A 293 6.08 5.46 7.69
C GLU A 293 7.33 5.31 8.52
N ALA A 294 7.25 4.43 9.50
CA ALA A 294 8.36 4.01 10.33
C ALA A 294 8.17 2.57 10.78
N GLY A 295 9.22 1.97 11.32
CA GLY A 295 9.13 0.64 11.90
C GLY A 295 10.40 -0.14 11.68
N SER A 296 10.71 -1.02 12.63
CA SER A 296 11.93 -1.81 12.58
C SER A 296 11.82 -2.92 11.55
N MET A 297 12.79 -3.01 10.66
CA MET A 297 12.99 -4.15 9.78
C MET A 297 14.35 -4.79 10.13
N GLU A 298 14.35 -6.06 10.53
CA GLU A 298 15.57 -6.83 10.76
C GLU A 298 16.21 -7.29 9.45
N SER A 299 15.44 -7.31 8.36
CA SER A 299 15.95 -7.62 7.02
C SER A 299 17.21 -6.80 6.69
N ARG A 300 18.28 -7.52 6.32
CA ARG A 300 19.58 -6.95 5.89
C ARG A 300 19.50 -6.14 4.59
N MET A 301 18.35 -6.14 3.93
CA MET A 301 18.12 -5.39 2.69
C MET A 301 17.78 -3.91 2.92
N ALA A 302 17.40 -3.53 4.14
CA ALA A 302 17.15 -2.12 4.48
C ALA A 302 18.46 -1.43 4.89
N ALA A 303 18.67 -0.18 4.47
CA ALA A 303 19.81 0.68 4.86
C ALA A 303 19.72 1.16 6.33
N GLY A 304 19.11 0.35 7.20
CA GLY A 304 18.54 0.76 8.47
C GLY A 304 17.05 1.08 8.35
N SER A 305 16.43 1.30 9.50
CA SER A 305 15.03 1.72 9.59
C SER A 305 14.84 2.67 10.76
N ILE A 306 13.99 3.68 10.58
CA ILE A 306 13.63 4.59 11.66
C ILE A 306 12.67 3.87 12.60
N ARG A 307 13.02 3.85 13.89
CA ARG A 307 12.19 3.21 14.90
C ARG A 307 10.97 4.06 15.21
N VAL A 308 9.89 3.41 15.64
CA VAL A 308 8.62 4.08 15.97
C VAL A 308 8.78 5.17 17.04
N ASP A 309 9.60 4.93 18.07
CA ASP A 309 9.87 5.91 19.13
C ASP A 309 10.61 7.15 18.62
N GLU A 310 11.60 6.93 17.77
CA GLU A 310 12.34 8.01 17.11
C GLU A 310 11.45 8.81 16.14
N ALA A 311 10.65 8.11 15.33
CA ALA A 311 9.70 8.73 14.42
C ALA A 311 8.66 9.58 15.16
N LEU A 312 8.04 9.06 16.22
CA LEU A 312 7.09 9.82 17.04
C LEU A 312 7.73 11.06 17.67
N ALA A 313 8.97 10.94 18.17
CA ALA A 313 9.70 12.09 18.72
C ALA A 313 9.99 13.15 17.63
N ALA A 314 10.36 12.73 16.42
CA ALA A 314 10.59 13.61 15.29
C ALA A 314 9.30 14.28 14.79
N LEU A 315 8.18 13.56 14.75
CA LEU A 315 6.87 14.11 14.39
C LEU A 315 6.38 15.13 15.42
N GLY A 316 6.62 14.89 16.71
CA GLY A 316 6.17 15.76 17.80
C GLY A 316 4.65 15.90 17.79
N ASN A 317 4.16 17.14 17.89
CA ASN A 317 2.71 17.43 17.86
C ASN A 317 2.16 17.71 16.45
N ARG A 318 2.95 17.47 15.40
CA ARG A 318 2.48 17.71 14.03
C ARG A 318 1.33 16.76 13.71
N PRO A 319 0.30 17.19 12.95
CA PRO A 319 -0.86 16.37 12.62
C PRO A 319 -0.55 15.36 11.51
N ILE A 320 0.52 14.57 11.67
CA ILE A 320 1.00 13.59 10.70
C ILE A 320 0.63 12.20 11.20
N LEU A 321 -0.03 11.41 10.34
CA LEU A 321 -0.30 10.00 10.56
C LEU A 321 1.00 9.19 10.41
N LEU A 322 1.32 8.37 11.42
CA LEU A 322 2.40 7.41 11.34
C LEU A 322 1.84 6.02 10.99
N ASN A 323 2.19 5.49 9.82
CA ASN A 323 1.93 4.09 9.48
C ASN A 323 3.13 3.27 9.94
N VAL A 324 2.91 2.43 10.94
CA VAL A 324 3.93 1.55 11.49
C VAL A 324 3.98 0.29 10.62
N GLY A 325 5.11 0.05 9.97
CA GLY A 325 5.41 -1.18 9.25
C GLY A 325 6.65 -1.82 9.85
N GLN A 326 6.51 -2.90 10.62
CA GLN A 326 7.66 -3.50 11.31
C GLN A 326 7.63 -5.02 11.41
N GLU A 327 8.81 -5.58 11.44
CA GLU A 327 9.07 -6.99 11.71
C GLU A 327 9.02 -7.25 13.23
N LEU A 328 8.31 -8.32 13.62
CA LEU A 328 8.16 -8.67 15.02
C LEU A 328 9.28 -9.63 15.47
N PRO A 329 9.96 -9.34 16.59
CA PRO A 329 10.95 -10.24 17.14
C PRO A 329 10.30 -11.53 17.65
N GLU A 330 10.89 -12.67 17.28
CA GLU A 330 10.38 -14.00 17.63
C GLU A 330 10.26 -14.17 19.16
N GLY A 331 9.09 -14.63 19.61
CA GLY A 331 8.79 -14.88 21.02
C GLY A 331 8.43 -13.63 21.83
N LYS A 332 8.49 -12.44 21.25
CA LYS A 332 8.15 -11.15 21.89
C LYS A 332 7.05 -10.40 21.16
N GLU A 333 6.34 -11.06 20.24
CA GLU A 333 5.40 -10.43 19.30
C GLU A 333 4.29 -9.67 20.05
N TYR A 334 3.68 -10.29 21.06
CA TYR A 334 2.63 -9.67 21.87
C TYR A 334 3.11 -8.44 22.65
N GLU A 335 4.24 -8.56 23.34
CA GLU A 335 4.80 -7.46 24.14
C GLU A 335 5.17 -6.26 23.26
N PHE A 336 5.71 -6.54 22.08
CA PHE A 336 6.11 -5.51 21.13
C PHE A 336 4.91 -4.75 20.56
N ILE A 337 3.85 -5.47 20.17
CA ILE A 337 2.59 -4.87 19.70
C ILE A 337 1.93 -4.06 20.84
N CYS A 338 1.85 -4.61 22.05
CA CYS A 338 1.24 -3.90 23.19
C CYS A 338 2.00 -2.61 23.52
N ARG A 339 3.34 -2.63 23.43
CA ARG A 339 4.16 -1.42 23.60
C ARG A 339 3.85 -0.36 22.55
N ASP A 340 3.61 -0.74 21.31
CA ASP A 340 3.19 0.22 20.28
C ASP A 340 1.76 0.71 20.52
N ILE A 341 0.85 -0.19 20.89
CA ILE A 341 -0.50 0.17 21.33
C ILE A 341 -0.46 1.20 22.46
N ASP A 342 0.44 1.06 23.41
CA ASP A 342 0.59 2.02 24.51
C ASP A 342 1.02 3.40 24.04
N ARG A 343 1.72 3.49 22.91
CA ARG A 343 2.08 4.75 22.28
C ARG A 343 0.89 5.41 21.59
N TYR A 344 -0.15 4.66 21.19
CA TYR A 344 -1.39 5.25 20.67
C TYR A 344 -2.03 6.25 21.62
N ALA A 345 -1.96 5.99 22.93
CA ALA A 345 -2.51 6.91 23.93
C ALA A 345 -1.84 8.30 23.90
N SER A 346 -0.58 8.35 23.45
CA SER A 346 0.16 9.60 23.27
C SER A 346 -0.01 10.22 21.88
N SER A 347 -0.45 9.44 20.88
CA SER A 347 -0.74 9.90 19.53
C SER A 347 -1.78 9.01 18.86
N TRP A 348 -3.01 9.52 18.73
CA TRP A 348 -4.09 8.84 17.99
C TRP A 348 -3.80 8.70 16.48
N ARG A 349 -2.76 9.37 16.00
CA ARG A 349 -2.34 9.43 14.59
C ARG A 349 -1.37 8.31 14.28
N MET A 350 -1.77 7.08 14.54
CA MET A 350 -0.96 5.90 14.21
C MET A 350 -1.84 4.80 13.63
N ILE A 351 -1.33 4.03 12.69
CA ILE A 351 -1.89 2.71 12.32
C ILE A 351 -0.73 1.73 12.27
N ALA A 352 -0.99 0.42 12.36
CA ALA A 352 0.11 -0.53 12.38
C ALA A 352 -0.16 -1.80 11.59
N ALA A 353 0.85 -2.18 10.82
CA ALA A 353 1.00 -3.45 10.16
C ALA A 353 2.28 -4.12 10.65
N TYR A 354 2.17 -5.40 10.97
CA TYR A 354 3.24 -6.19 11.53
C TYR A 354 3.44 -7.47 10.73
N THR A 355 4.70 -7.84 10.55
CA THR A 355 5.06 -9.09 9.88
C THR A 355 5.94 -9.92 10.80
N GLY A 356 5.60 -11.19 10.99
CA GLY A 356 6.54 -12.13 11.60
C GLY A 356 7.45 -12.68 10.51
N PRO A 357 8.77 -12.40 10.51
CA PRO A 357 9.66 -12.83 9.43
C PRO A 357 9.73 -14.36 9.29
N ASN A 358 9.40 -15.09 10.37
CA ASN A 358 9.39 -16.55 10.42
C ASN A 358 7.97 -17.16 10.40
N TRP A 359 6.92 -16.35 10.30
CA TRP A 359 5.55 -16.85 10.27
C TRP A 359 5.21 -17.38 8.89
N LEU A 360 4.71 -18.62 8.84
CA LEU A 360 4.29 -19.34 7.65
C LEU A 360 2.77 -19.63 7.68
N ARG A 361 2.23 -20.21 6.60
CA ARG A 361 0.80 -20.58 6.53
C ARG A 361 0.36 -21.54 7.65
N LYS A 362 1.25 -22.41 8.11
CA LYS A 362 0.99 -23.29 9.26
C LYS A 362 0.79 -22.53 10.58
N ASP A 363 1.32 -21.31 10.69
CA ASP A 363 1.32 -20.51 11.92
C ASP A 363 0.08 -19.62 12.06
N ARG A 364 -0.83 -19.63 11.07
CA ARG A 364 -2.02 -18.78 11.05
C ARG A 364 -2.87 -18.84 12.31
N ARG A 365 -2.99 -20.02 12.93
CA ARG A 365 -3.67 -20.18 14.21
C ARG A 365 -2.99 -19.35 15.32
N LYS A 366 -1.66 -19.42 15.43
CA LYS A 366 -0.88 -18.63 16.40
C LYS A 366 -1.07 -17.13 16.14
N ILE A 367 -1.07 -16.72 14.88
CA ILE A 367 -1.22 -15.30 14.48
C ILE A 367 -2.62 -14.78 14.86
N ARG A 368 -3.68 -15.56 14.63
CA ARG A 368 -5.04 -15.20 15.11
C ARG A 368 -5.12 -15.12 16.62
N ASP A 369 -4.56 -16.10 17.33
CA ASP A 369 -4.57 -16.11 18.80
C ASP A 369 -3.83 -14.86 19.33
N LEU A 370 -2.76 -14.43 18.66
CA LEU A 370 -2.08 -13.17 18.93
C LEU A 370 -2.98 -11.95 18.65
N HIS A 371 -3.66 -11.92 17.50
CA HIS A 371 -4.59 -10.85 17.12
C HIS A 371 -5.66 -10.63 18.21
N ARG A 372 -6.34 -11.70 18.63
CA ARG A 372 -7.38 -11.65 19.66
C ARG A 372 -6.88 -11.16 21.01
N ARG A 373 -5.70 -11.61 21.43
CA ARG A 373 -5.07 -11.12 22.67
C ARG A 373 -4.76 -9.63 22.60
N VAL A 374 -4.41 -9.12 21.42
CA VAL A 374 -4.17 -7.70 21.20
C VAL A 374 -5.48 -6.91 21.22
N ASP A 375 -6.53 -7.41 20.59
CA ASP A 375 -7.87 -6.80 20.67
C ASP A 375 -8.39 -6.74 22.11
N GLU A 376 -8.24 -7.82 22.87
CA GLU A 376 -8.58 -7.87 24.30
C GLU A 376 -7.79 -6.83 25.10
N TYR A 377 -6.47 -6.74 24.86
CA TYR A 377 -5.61 -5.74 25.50
C TYR A 377 -6.08 -4.31 25.20
N PHE A 378 -6.31 -4.00 23.93
CA PHE A 378 -6.79 -2.69 23.52
C PHE A 378 -8.15 -2.36 24.15
N SER A 379 -9.08 -3.32 24.11
CA SER A 379 -10.43 -3.14 24.66
C SER A 379 -10.42 -2.92 26.18
N GLN A 380 -9.57 -3.65 26.92
CA GLN A 380 -9.45 -3.46 28.37
C GLN A 380 -8.84 -2.11 28.75
N LYS A 381 -7.94 -1.58 27.91
CA LYS A 381 -7.17 -0.38 28.23
C LYS A 381 -7.80 0.92 27.68
N TYR A 382 -8.46 0.83 26.54
CA TYR A 382 -8.97 1.98 25.77
C TYR A 382 -10.43 1.82 25.31
N GLY A 383 -11.04 0.66 25.52
CA GLY A 383 -12.48 0.50 25.32
C GLY A 383 -13.24 1.38 26.31
N ASN A 384 -14.17 2.17 25.80
CA ASN A 384 -15.07 2.99 26.62
C ASN A 384 -16.15 2.15 27.29
#